data_AF-A0A6B3I224-F1
#
_entry.id   AF-A0A6B3I224-F1
#
_cell.length_a   1.000
_cell.length_b   1.000
_cell.length_c   1.000
_cell.angle_alpha   90.00
_cell.angle_beta   90.00
_cell.angle_gamma   90.00
#
_symmetry.space_group_name_H-M   'P 1'
#
loop_
_entity.id
_entity.type
_entity.pdbx_description
1 polymer ?
#
loop_
_entity_poly.entity_id
_entity_poly.type
_entity_poly.pdbx_seq_one_letter_code
_entity_poly.pdbx_strand_id
1 'polypeptide(L)'
;LTAARLADVGYAELEGHQTGHPWLVASKGRLGFSAADTARFTPETRSPLQLPWIAVSTRIAQYRGVGRLTTPEQLYDEELDPSVRASFAAELHTRGLDPASYLYLPVHPWQWDEWIVPLFAPAIADGDIVALHSDGDARLPQQSVRTFANVGRPDRHTVKLPLSILNTLVWRGLPTERTLAAPAVTAWVQGLCEADPFLRDTCRVILLGEVASVAVEHPLYDHLPEAPYQYKEILGAIWREPLPPRLAPGERARTLASL
;
A
#
# COMPACT_ATOMS: atom_id res chain seq x y z
N LEU A 1 -13.29 17.30 16.83
CA LEU A 1 -13.93 16.46 17.88
C LEU A 1 -13.28 16.79 19.21
N THR A 2 -13.99 16.68 20.34
CA THR A 2 -13.35 16.81 21.66
C THR A 2 -12.46 15.60 21.92
N ALA A 3 -11.49 15.72 22.83
CA ALA A 3 -10.63 14.59 23.24
C ALA A 3 -11.46 13.39 23.72
N ALA A 4 -12.52 13.63 24.50
CA ALA A 4 -13.45 12.60 24.95
C ALA A 4 -14.12 11.85 23.79
N ARG A 5 -14.53 12.55 22.72
CA ARG A 5 -15.09 11.88 21.54
C ARG A 5 -14.03 11.14 20.74
N LEU A 6 -12.83 11.71 20.62
CA LEU A 6 -11.71 11.02 19.97
C LEU A 6 -11.30 9.75 20.72
N ALA A 7 -11.56 9.64 22.02
CA ALA A 7 -11.31 8.45 22.85
C ALA A 7 -12.10 7.20 22.38
N ASP A 8 -13.20 7.41 21.66
CA ASP A 8 -14.08 6.34 21.18
C ASP A 8 -13.93 6.03 19.68
N VAL A 9 -13.18 6.85 18.94
CA VAL A 9 -12.93 6.63 17.51
C VAL A 9 -11.98 5.43 17.30
N GLY A 10 -12.29 4.59 16.32
CA GLY A 10 -11.49 3.42 15.96
C GLY A 10 -10.13 3.80 15.35
N TYR A 11 -9.15 2.89 15.42
CA TYR A 11 -7.77 3.14 15.00
C TYR A 11 -7.63 3.76 13.59
N ALA A 12 -8.25 3.15 12.58
CA ALA A 12 -8.12 3.58 11.19
C ALA A 12 -8.77 4.96 10.93
N GLU A 13 -9.86 5.27 11.63
CA GLU A 13 -10.55 6.57 11.53
C GLU A 13 -9.82 7.67 12.32
N LEU A 14 -9.23 7.31 13.46
CA LEU A 14 -8.49 8.22 14.34
C LEU A 14 -7.30 8.85 13.61
N GLU A 15 -6.67 8.12 12.69
CA GLU A 15 -5.57 8.60 11.84
C GLU A 15 -5.97 9.87 11.04
N GLY A 16 -7.21 9.98 10.58
CA GLY A 16 -7.71 11.15 9.85
C GLY A 16 -7.93 12.39 10.73
N HIS A 17 -7.80 12.28 12.05
CA HIS A 17 -7.96 13.40 12.99
C HIS A 17 -6.64 14.04 13.43
N GLN A 18 -5.49 13.52 12.96
CA GLN A 18 -4.18 13.97 13.41
C GLN A 18 -3.71 15.27 12.74
N THR A 19 -2.93 16.05 13.47
CA THR A 19 -2.49 17.40 13.05
C THR A 19 -1.20 17.41 12.23
N GLY A 20 -0.52 16.26 12.08
CA GLY A 20 0.71 16.11 11.29
C GLY A 20 1.97 16.05 12.15
N HIS A 21 3.13 16.30 11.54
CA HIS A 21 4.41 16.21 12.25
C HIS A 21 4.57 17.37 13.24
N PRO A 22 4.93 17.12 14.53
CA PRO A 22 4.89 18.15 15.57
C PRO A 22 5.96 19.24 15.40
N TRP A 23 7.06 18.96 14.69
CA TRP A 23 8.16 19.93 14.51
C TRP A 23 8.22 20.59 13.13
N LEU A 24 7.55 20.02 12.13
CA LEU A 24 7.69 20.51 10.76
C LEU A 24 6.52 21.42 10.44
N VAL A 25 6.80 22.70 10.24
CA VAL A 25 5.79 23.73 9.95
C VAL A 25 5.01 23.36 8.68
N ALA A 26 5.73 23.08 7.59
CA ALA A 26 5.14 22.61 6.33
C ALA A 26 5.05 21.08 6.25
N SER A 27 4.54 20.42 7.31
CA SER A 27 4.43 18.95 7.38
C SER A 27 3.36 18.36 6.45
N LYS A 28 2.45 19.21 5.98
CA LYS A 28 1.23 18.89 5.26
C LYS A 28 1.19 19.47 3.84
N GLY A 29 2.36 19.56 3.19
CA GLY A 29 2.52 20.19 1.87
C GLY A 29 1.83 19.47 0.70
N ARG A 30 2.05 18.15 0.54
CA ARG A 30 1.45 17.31 -0.52
C ARG A 30 1.51 17.95 -1.93
N LEU A 31 2.65 18.53 -2.28
CA LEU A 31 2.82 19.18 -3.58
C LEU A 31 2.66 18.14 -4.69
N GLY A 32 1.80 18.44 -5.66
CA GLY A 32 1.33 17.51 -6.68
C GLY A 32 -0.19 17.34 -6.64
N PHE A 33 -0.80 17.39 -5.46
CA PHE A 33 -2.25 17.40 -5.34
C PHE A 33 -2.86 18.76 -5.68
N SER A 34 -3.89 18.75 -6.50
CA SER A 34 -4.82 19.88 -6.63
C SER A 34 -5.70 20.01 -5.38
N ALA A 35 -6.53 21.05 -5.33
CA ALA A 35 -7.54 21.19 -4.28
C ALA A 35 -8.56 20.05 -4.30
N ALA A 36 -8.94 19.56 -5.49
CA ALA A 36 -9.86 18.45 -5.64
C ALA A 36 -9.22 17.13 -5.15
N ASP A 37 -7.95 16.89 -5.50
CA ASP A 37 -7.20 15.73 -5.02
C ASP A 37 -7.06 15.75 -3.50
N THR A 38 -6.76 16.92 -2.94
CA THR A 38 -6.67 17.11 -1.50
C THR A 38 -7.99 16.75 -0.80
N ALA A 39 -9.12 17.21 -1.35
CA ALA A 39 -10.45 16.92 -0.79
C ALA A 39 -10.88 15.45 -0.93
N ARG A 40 -10.18 14.65 -1.75
CA ARG A 40 -10.52 13.25 -2.02
C ARG A 40 -9.56 12.26 -1.38
N PHE A 41 -8.26 12.52 -1.42
CA PHE A 41 -7.23 11.51 -1.14
C PHE A 41 -6.52 11.70 0.20
N THR A 42 -6.72 12.82 0.92
CA THR A 42 -6.01 13.01 2.18
C THR A 42 -6.70 12.34 3.36
N PRO A 43 -5.94 11.92 4.39
CA PRO A 43 -6.50 11.30 5.59
C PRO A 43 -7.54 12.16 6.30
N GLU A 44 -7.38 13.49 6.26
CA GLU A 44 -8.25 14.44 6.95
C GLU A 44 -9.68 14.47 6.39
N THR A 45 -9.85 14.04 5.15
CA THR A 45 -11.16 13.89 4.50
C THR A 45 -12.00 12.82 5.18
N ARG A 46 -11.35 11.77 5.73
CA ARG A 46 -11.98 10.61 6.39
C ARG A 46 -13.02 9.92 5.50
N SER A 47 -12.86 10.03 4.19
CA SER A 47 -13.71 9.39 3.20
C SER A 47 -13.06 8.09 2.73
N PRO A 48 -13.73 6.93 2.85
CA PRO A 48 -13.22 5.69 2.29
C PRO A 48 -13.10 5.76 0.76
N LEU A 49 -12.09 5.09 0.23
CA LEU A 49 -11.78 4.97 -1.18
C LEU A 49 -11.77 3.49 -1.58
N GLN A 50 -12.23 3.21 -2.79
CA GLN A 50 -11.99 1.93 -3.46
C GLN A 50 -10.79 2.10 -4.38
N LEU A 51 -9.77 1.27 -4.17
CA LEU A 51 -8.56 1.32 -4.97
C LEU A 51 -8.78 0.51 -6.27
N PRO A 52 -8.52 1.07 -7.45
CA PRO A 52 -8.45 0.29 -8.67
C PRO A 52 -7.27 -0.68 -8.59
N TRP A 53 -7.40 -1.79 -9.30
CA TRP A 53 -6.33 -2.76 -9.47
C TRP A 53 -5.77 -2.69 -10.89
N ILE A 54 -4.57 -3.21 -11.05
CA ILE A 54 -3.93 -3.43 -12.34
C ILE A 54 -3.38 -4.85 -12.38
N ALA A 55 -3.35 -5.44 -13.57
CA ALA A 55 -2.55 -6.60 -13.86
C ALA A 55 -1.25 -6.15 -14.52
N VAL A 56 -0.11 -6.65 -14.04
CA VAL A 56 1.21 -6.33 -14.58
C VAL A 56 1.94 -7.61 -14.93
N SER A 57 2.43 -7.66 -16.16
CA SER A 57 3.19 -8.77 -16.72
C SER A 57 4.42 -9.09 -15.87
N THR A 58 4.66 -10.38 -15.63
CA THR A 58 5.83 -10.87 -14.88
C THR A 58 7.16 -10.56 -15.58
N ARG A 59 7.13 -10.06 -16.82
CA ARG A 59 8.31 -9.52 -17.52
C ARG A 59 8.88 -8.27 -16.84
N ILE A 60 8.05 -7.45 -16.21
CA ILE A 60 8.44 -6.19 -15.58
C ILE A 60 8.04 -6.11 -14.09
N ALA A 61 7.22 -7.05 -13.61
CA ALA A 61 6.81 -7.14 -12.22
C ALA A 61 7.41 -8.36 -11.52
N GLN A 62 7.77 -8.17 -10.25
CA GLN A 62 8.31 -9.21 -9.40
C GLN A 62 7.58 -9.27 -8.07
N TYR A 63 7.18 -10.49 -7.67
CA TYR A 63 6.61 -10.77 -6.36
C TYR A 63 7.69 -11.17 -5.35
N ARG A 64 7.54 -10.72 -4.11
CA ARG A 64 8.27 -11.24 -2.94
C ARG A 64 7.30 -11.37 -1.78
N GLY A 65 7.41 -12.45 -1.02
CA GLY A 65 6.63 -12.64 0.20
C GLY A 65 7.26 -13.66 1.13
N VAL A 66 6.84 -13.63 2.40
CA VAL A 66 7.39 -14.44 3.49
C VAL A 66 6.28 -15.13 4.28
N GLY A 67 6.66 -16.10 5.13
CA GLY A 67 5.72 -16.81 5.98
C GLY A 67 4.70 -17.58 5.16
N ARG A 68 3.42 -17.26 5.33
CA ARG A 68 2.30 -17.91 4.61
C ARG A 68 2.06 -17.35 3.21
N LEU A 69 2.74 -16.27 2.84
CA LEU A 69 2.54 -15.53 1.58
C LEU A 69 3.73 -15.71 0.64
N THR A 70 4.34 -16.90 0.58
CA THR A 70 5.49 -17.17 -0.29
C THR A 70 5.18 -17.09 -1.79
N THR A 71 3.91 -17.19 -2.17
CA THR A 71 3.42 -17.13 -3.55
C THR A 71 2.36 -16.03 -3.71
N PRO A 72 2.21 -15.44 -4.90
CA PRO A 72 1.17 -14.44 -5.15
C PRO A 72 -0.24 -15.03 -5.00
N GLU A 73 -0.45 -16.31 -5.31
CA GLU A 73 -1.74 -16.99 -5.14
C GLU A 73 -2.20 -16.97 -3.67
N GLN A 74 -1.29 -17.21 -2.73
CA GLN A 74 -1.58 -17.16 -1.29
C GLN A 74 -2.01 -15.76 -0.84
N LEU A 75 -1.36 -14.71 -1.37
CA LEU A 75 -1.78 -13.33 -1.11
C LEU A 75 -3.18 -13.08 -1.66
N TYR A 76 -3.45 -13.50 -2.90
CA TYR A 76 -4.74 -13.27 -3.55
C TYR A 76 -5.89 -14.02 -2.88
N ASP A 77 -5.64 -15.21 -2.33
CA ASP A 77 -6.65 -15.97 -1.58
C ASP A 77 -7.06 -15.27 -0.28
N GLU A 78 -6.19 -14.45 0.31
CA GLU A 78 -6.50 -13.66 1.51
C GLU A 78 -7.12 -12.28 1.17
N GLU A 79 -6.66 -11.66 0.07
CA GLU A 79 -6.98 -10.26 -0.25
C GLU A 79 -8.11 -10.07 -1.26
N LEU A 80 -8.40 -11.06 -2.12
CA LEU A 80 -9.39 -10.95 -3.19
C LEU A 80 -10.49 -12.00 -3.03
N ASP A 81 -11.74 -11.56 -3.14
CA ASP A 81 -12.84 -12.51 -3.21
C ASP A 81 -12.73 -13.35 -4.50
N PRO A 82 -13.07 -14.65 -4.48
CA PRO A 82 -12.91 -15.52 -5.65
C PRO A 82 -13.59 -15.00 -6.92
N SER A 83 -14.73 -14.31 -6.79
CA SER A 83 -15.45 -13.69 -7.90
C SER A 83 -14.68 -12.52 -8.54
N VAL A 84 -14.02 -11.69 -7.73
CA VAL A 84 -13.19 -10.57 -8.19
C VAL A 84 -11.95 -11.10 -8.90
N ARG A 85 -11.31 -12.14 -8.33
CA ARG A 85 -10.15 -12.78 -8.97
C ARG A 85 -10.52 -13.40 -10.31
N ALA A 86 -11.69 -14.05 -10.40
CA ALA A 86 -12.19 -14.60 -11.65
C ALA A 86 -12.50 -13.52 -12.71
N SER A 87 -13.05 -12.37 -12.30
CA SER A 87 -13.32 -11.27 -13.23
C SER A 87 -12.04 -10.61 -13.76
N PHE A 88 -10.99 -10.49 -12.94
CA PHE A 88 -9.67 -10.03 -13.39
C PHE A 88 -9.08 -10.97 -14.44
N ALA A 89 -9.16 -12.29 -14.21
CA ALA A 89 -8.70 -13.28 -15.18
C ALA A 89 -9.51 -13.23 -16.49
N ALA A 90 -10.84 -13.03 -16.41
CA ALA A 90 -11.69 -12.88 -17.59
C ALA A 90 -11.36 -11.63 -18.42
N GLU A 91 -11.03 -10.51 -17.77
CA GLU A 91 -10.59 -9.28 -18.43
C GLU A 91 -9.30 -9.49 -19.23
N LEU A 92 -8.33 -10.22 -18.66
CA LEU A 92 -7.10 -10.59 -19.36
C LEU A 92 -7.35 -11.54 -20.54
N HIS A 93 -8.16 -12.59 -20.34
CA HIS A 93 -8.52 -13.52 -21.43
C HIS A 93 -9.22 -12.82 -22.59
N THR A 94 -10.10 -11.84 -22.31
CA THR A 94 -10.81 -11.06 -23.34
C THR A 94 -9.84 -10.29 -24.23
N ARG A 95 -8.64 -9.97 -23.71
CA ARG A 95 -7.55 -9.30 -24.43
C ARG A 95 -6.56 -10.28 -25.06
N GLY A 96 -6.83 -11.59 -25.00
CA GLY A 96 -5.93 -12.64 -25.49
C GLY A 96 -4.67 -12.84 -24.63
N LEU A 97 -4.70 -12.39 -23.37
CA LEU A 97 -3.58 -12.49 -22.44
C LEU A 97 -3.80 -13.67 -21.49
N ASP A 98 -2.70 -14.32 -21.08
CA ASP A 98 -2.71 -15.41 -20.10
C ASP A 98 -2.61 -14.85 -18.66
N PRO A 99 -3.64 -15.00 -17.81
CA PRO A 99 -3.61 -14.54 -16.41
C PRO A 99 -2.44 -15.08 -15.58
N ALA A 100 -1.92 -16.28 -15.88
CA ALA A 100 -0.78 -16.84 -15.15
C ALA A 100 0.52 -16.08 -15.40
N SER A 101 0.57 -15.24 -16.45
CA SER A 101 1.72 -14.40 -16.78
C SER A 101 1.65 -13.00 -16.15
N TYR A 102 0.68 -12.75 -15.25
CA TYR A 102 0.46 -11.43 -14.63
C TYR A 102 0.39 -11.51 -13.10
N LEU A 103 0.85 -10.44 -12.46
CA LEU A 103 0.65 -10.15 -11.04
C LEU A 103 -0.42 -9.06 -10.90
N TYR A 104 -1.31 -9.21 -9.93
CA TYR A 104 -2.28 -8.19 -9.55
C TYR A 104 -1.75 -7.34 -8.41
N LEU A 105 -1.95 -6.02 -8.51
CA LEU A 105 -1.71 -5.09 -7.42
C LEU A 105 -2.68 -3.89 -7.49
N PRO A 106 -3.07 -3.31 -6.35
CA PRO A 106 -3.81 -2.06 -6.32
C PRO A 106 -2.90 -0.90 -6.70
N VAL A 107 -3.49 0.16 -7.25
CA VAL A 107 -2.79 1.41 -7.58
C VAL A 107 -3.56 2.61 -7.03
N HIS A 108 -2.84 3.64 -6.60
CA HIS A 108 -3.50 4.87 -6.14
C HIS A 108 -4.12 5.57 -7.37
N PRO A 109 -5.40 5.98 -7.36
CA PRO A 109 -6.04 6.58 -8.54
C PRO A 109 -5.27 7.77 -9.12
N TRP A 110 -4.86 8.72 -8.26
CA TRP A 110 -3.99 9.83 -8.69
C TRP A 110 -2.65 9.38 -9.29
N GLN A 111 -2.02 8.33 -8.73
CA GLN A 111 -0.75 7.82 -9.27
C GLN A 111 -0.96 7.22 -10.66
N TRP A 112 -2.08 6.52 -10.86
CA TRP A 112 -2.45 5.96 -12.15
C TRP A 112 -2.55 7.04 -13.22
N ASP A 113 -3.38 8.06 -12.99
CA ASP A 113 -3.65 9.11 -13.97
C ASP A 113 -2.43 10.00 -14.23
N GLU A 114 -1.72 10.43 -13.17
CA GLU A 114 -0.68 11.46 -13.29
C GLU A 114 0.71 10.90 -13.60
N TRP A 115 0.97 9.63 -13.26
CA TRP A 115 2.31 9.04 -13.38
C TRP A 115 2.34 7.75 -14.18
N ILE A 116 1.43 6.81 -13.93
CA ILE A 116 1.49 5.50 -14.62
C ILE A 116 1.10 5.64 -16.08
N VAL A 117 -0.06 6.25 -16.38
CA VAL A 117 -0.51 6.42 -17.77
C VAL A 117 0.53 7.17 -18.62
N PRO A 118 1.13 8.30 -18.20
CA PRO A 118 2.11 9.01 -19.02
C PRO A 118 3.46 8.30 -19.14
N LEU A 119 3.99 7.71 -18.05
CA LEU A 119 5.36 7.18 -18.03
C LEU A 119 5.42 5.73 -18.53
N PHE A 120 4.38 4.93 -18.27
CA PHE A 120 4.28 3.55 -18.73
C PHE A 120 3.42 3.38 -19.98
N ALA A 121 3.16 4.47 -20.74
CA ALA A 121 2.33 4.41 -21.95
C ALA A 121 2.72 3.26 -22.92
N PRO A 122 4.02 3.00 -23.19
CA PRO A 122 4.41 1.85 -24.02
C PRO A 122 4.03 0.50 -23.39
N ALA A 123 4.31 0.30 -22.09
CA ALA A 123 3.97 -0.93 -21.38
C ALA A 123 2.45 -1.17 -21.32
N ILE A 124 1.65 -0.11 -21.22
CA ILE A 124 0.19 -0.20 -21.29
C ILE A 124 -0.26 -0.59 -22.71
N ALA A 125 0.31 0.04 -23.73
CA ALA A 125 -0.01 -0.25 -25.14
C ALA A 125 0.35 -1.69 -25.54
N ASP A 126 1.47 -2.21 -25.02
CA ASP A 126 1.96 -3.56 -25.27
C ASP A 126 1.24 -4.63 -24.44
N GLY A 127 0.34 -4.21 -23.52
CA GLY A 127 -0.40 -5.10 -22.64
C GLY A 127 0.39 -5.57 -21.41
N ASP A 128 1.65 -5.14 -21.23
CA ASP A 128 2.43 -5.43 -20.03
C ASP A 128 1.79 -4.83 -18.76
N ILE A 129 0.96 -3.79 -18.89
CA ILE A 129 0.12 -3.24 -17.82
C ILE A 129 -1.33 -3.13 -18.30
N VAL A 130 -2.24 -3.79 -17.59
CA VAL A 130 -3.68 -3.77 -17.88
C VAL A 130 -4.44 -3.18 -16.70
N ALA A 131 -5.21 -2.11 -16.96
CA ALA A 131 -6.12 -1.55 -15.98
C ALA A 131 -7.27 -2.52 -15.67
N LEU A 132 -7.57 -2.72 -14.39
CA LEU A 132 -8.66 -3.53 -13.88
C LEU A 132 -9.62 -2.67 -13.04
N HIS A 133 -10.79 -3.23 -12.71
CA HIS A 133 -11.71 -2.59 -11.79
C HIS A 133 -11.25 -2.74 -10.32
N SER A 134 -11.88 -2.01 -9.40
CA SER A 134 -11.62 -2.17 -7.96
C SER A 134 -12.13 -3.52 -7.44
N ASP A 135 -11.60 -3.97 -6.31
CA ASP A 135 -12.10 -5.13 -5.56
C ASP A 135 -13.38 -4.85 -4.75
N GLY A 136 -13.83 -3.59 -4.69
CA GLY A 136 -15.02 -3.16 -3.94
C GLY A 136 -14.75 -2.85 -2.46
N ASP A 137 -13.55 -3.13 -1.95
CA ASP A 137 -13.23 -2.90 -0.54
C ASP A 137 -13.00 -1.42 -0.24
N ALA A 138 -13.69 -0.93 0.79
CA ALA A 138 -13.56 0.43 1.28
C ALA A 138 -12.30 0.56 2.15
N ARG A 139 -11.42 1.51 1.80
CA ARG A 139 -10.16 1.75 2.50
C ARG A 139 -9.98 3.21 2.89
N LEU A 140 -9.44 3.47 4.08
CA LEU A 140 -9.09 4.82 4.51
C LEU A 140 -7.60 5.11 4.29
N PRO A 141 -7.22 6.25 3.67
CA PRO A 141 -5.84 6.70 3.68
C PRO A 141 -5.40 7.04 5.11
N GLN A 142 -4.30 6.45 5.55
CA GLN A 142 -3.68 6.67 6.87
C GLN A 142 -2.73 7.88 6.82
N GLN A 143 -2.16 8.35 7.94
CA GLN A 143 -1.36 9.59 7.99
C GLN A 143 -0.23 9.72 6.95
N SER A 144 0.31 8.61 6.44
CA SER A 144 1.28 8.61 5.35
C SER A 144 0.70 8.99 3.97
N VAL A 145 -0.61 9.21 3.87
CA VAL A 145 -1.43 9.45 2.66
C VAL A 145 -1.55 8.22 1.75
N ARG A 146 -0.45 7.49 1.56
CA ARG A 146 -0.34 6.37 0.62
C ARG A 146 -0.44 4.96 1.22
N THR A 147 -0.76 4.88 2.51
CA THR A 147 -1.05 3.59 3.17
C THR A 147 -2.53 3.55 3.43
N PHE A 148 -3.17 2.44 3.12
CA PHE A 148 -4.61 2.29 3.11
C PHE A 148 -5.00 1.16 4.06
N ALA A 149 -5.80 1.48 5.08
CA ALA A 149 -6.38 0.49 5.98
C ALA A 149 -7.75 0.08 5.45
N ASN A 150 -7.99 -1.22 5.36
CA ASN A 150 -9.27 -1.76 4.95
C ASN A 150 -10.28 -1.65 6.10
N VAL A 151 -11.34 -0.89 5.88
CA VAL A 151 -12.39 -0.68 6.90
C VAL A 151 -13.59 -1.61 6.69
N GLY A 152 -13.77 -2.16 5.48
CA GLY A 152 -14.79 -3.18 5.21
C GLY A 152 -14.36 -4.58 5.67
N ARG A 153 -13.06 -4.86 5.57
CA ARG A 153 -12.43 -6.14 5.92
C ARG A 153 -11.18 -5.88 6.77
N PRO A 154 -11.33 -5.52 8.06
CA PRO A 154 -10.21 -5.12 8.93
C PRO A 154 -9.20 -6.24 9.22
N ASP A 155 -9.53 -7.47 8.86
CA ASP A 155 -8.69 -8.67 8.86
C ASP A 155 -7.73 -8.76 7.67
N ARG A 156 -7.96 -7.97 6.60
CA ARG A 156 -7.09 -7.90 5.42
C ARG A 156 -5.93 -6.93 5.63
N HIS A 157 -4.85 -7.15 4.88
CA HIS A 157 -3.64 -6.35 4.98
C HIS A 157 -3.89 -4.87 4.71
N THR A 158 -3.13 -4.02 5.39
CA THR A 158 -2.98 -2.63 4.97
C THR A 158 -2.11 -2.58 3.72
N VAL A 159 -2.47 -1.74 2.75
CA VAL A 159 -1.75 -1.64 1.48
C VAL A 159 -1.01 -0.32 1.41
N LYS A 160 0.29 -0.35 1.15
CA LYS A 160 1.15 0.82 0.95
C LYS A 160 1.50 0.94 -0.52
N LEU A 161 1.30 2.13 -1.07
CA LEU A 161 1.43 2.42 -2.49
C LEU A 161 2.44 3.54 -2.76
N PRO A 162 3.05 3.56 -3.96
CA PRO A 162 3.69 4.75 -4.49
C PRO A 162 2.67 5.88 -4.66
N LEU A 163 3.09 7.08 -4.31
CA LEU A 163 2.33 8.30 -4.54
C LEU A 163 3.34 9.42 -4.80
N SER A 164 3.52 9.80 -6.04
CA SER A 164 4.55 10.76 -6.46
C SER A 164 4.17 12.21 -6.17
N ILE A 165 3.84 12.49 -4.91
CA ILE A 165 3.70 13.82 -4.33
C ILE A 165 4.91 14.14 -3.46
N LEU A 166 5.31 15.42 -3.40
CA LEU A 166 6.32 15.87 -2.45
C LEU A 166 5.62 16.23 -1.14
N ASN A 167 5.87 15.43 -0.10
CA ASN A 167 5.31 15.70 1.22
C ASN A 167 6.41 15.61 2.28
N THR A 168 6.55 16.63 3.12
CA THR A 168 7.59 16.66 4.16
C THR A 168 9.01 16.47 3.58
N LEU A 169 9.32 17.22 2.52
CA LEU A 169 10.64 17.28 1.85
C LEU A 169 11.07 16.02 1.06
N VAL A 170 10.22 14.99 0.94
CA VAL A 170 10.55 13.78 0.17
C VAL A 170 9.40 13.38 -0.74
N TRP A 171 9.73 12.82 -1.91
CA TRP A 171 8.76 12.17 -2.79
C TRP A 171 8.26 10.90 -2.12
N ARG A 172 6.97 10.62 -2.25
CA ARG A 172 6.33 9.52 -1.53
C ARG A 172 6.20 8.25 -2.40
N GLY A 173 7.29 7.87 -3.09
CA GLY A 173 7.38 6.66 -3.89
C GLY A 173 7.73 5.38 -3.09
N LEU A 174 7.72 4.23 -3.76
CA LEU A 174 8.31 2.99 -3.23
C LEU A 174 9.48 2.55 -4.11
N PRO A 175 10.75 2.65 -3.65
CA PRO A 175 11.88 2.17 -4.43
C PRO A 175 11.75 0.70 -4.76
N THR A 176 11.99 0.34 -6.03
CA THR A 176 11.87 -1.04 -6.51
C THR A 176 12.71 -2.00 -5.66
N GLU A 177 14.00 -1.71 -5.48
CA GLU A 177 14.91 -2.55 -4.69
C GLU A 177 14.45 -2.71 -3.23
N ARG A 178 13.97 -1.62 -2.61
CA ARG A 178 13.49 -1.67 -1.21
C ARG A 178 12.16 -2.39 -1.09
N THR A 179 11.31 -2.31 -2.11
CA THR A 179 10.04 -3.03 -2.19
C THR A 179 10.30 -4.53 -2.24
N LEU A 180 11.24 -4.97 -3.08
CA LEU A 180 11.67 -6.37 -3.14
C LEU A 180 12.28 -6.87 -1.83
N ALA A 181 13.01 -6.01 -1.12
CA ALA A 181 13.66 -6.38 0.14
C ALA A 181 12.70 -6.37 1.35
N ALA A 182 11.58 -5.65 1.30
CA ALA A 182 10.73 -5.38 2.45
C ALA A 182 10.22 -6.66 3.17
N PRO A 183 9.75 -7.71 2.46
CA PRO A 183 9.36 -8.97 3.10
C PRO A 183 10.50 -9.66 3.86
N ALA A 184 11.69 -9.73 3.27
CA ALA A 184 12.84 -10.38 3.89
C ALA A 184 13.33 -9.61 5.12
N VAL A 185 13.38 -8.28 5.04
CA VAL A 185 13.74 -7.43 6.19
C VAL A 185 12.73 -7.57 7.31
N THR A 186 11.44 -7.57 6.99
CA THR A 186 10.36 -7.81 7.96
C THR A 186 10.53 -9.15 8.68
N ALA A 187 10.72 -10.24 7.93
CA ALA A 187 10.87 -11.57 8.51
C ALA A 187 12.08 -11.64 9.46
N TRP A 188 13.19 -10.99 9.09
CA TRP A 188 14.37 -10.90 9.95
C TRP A 188 14.08 -10.14 11.25
N VAL A 189 13.47 -8.96 11.20
CA VAL A 189 13.17 -8.15 12.39
C VAL A 189 12.14 -8.85 13.29
N GLN A 190 11.11 -9.47 12.71
CA GLN A 190 10.14 -10.26 13.47
C GLN A 190 10.81 -11.46 14.15
N GLY A 191 11.71 -12.17 13.46
CA GLY A 191 12.49 -13.25 14.05
C GLY A 191 13.36 -12.80 15.24
N LEU A 192 13.94 -11.60 15.20
CA LEU A 192 14.65 -11.03 16.34
C LEU A 192 13.73 -10.80 17.53
N CYS A 193 12.54 -10.24 17.29
CA CYS A 193 11.55 -9.99 18.34
C CYS A 193 11.03 -11.30 18.95
N GLU A 194 10.82 -12.34 18.13
CA GLU A 194 10.36 -13.66 18.58
C GLU A 194 11.43 -14.39 19.39
N ALA A 195 12.71 -14.23 19.04
CA ALA A 195 13.82 -14.88 19.72
C ALA A 195 14.20 -14.23 21.06
N ASP A 196 13.79 -12.99 21.31
CA ASP A 196 14.09 -12.23 22.53
C ASP A 196 12.93 -12.31 23.55
N PRO A 197 13.08 -13.02 24.69
CA PRO A 197 12.03 -13.14 25.69
C PRO A 197 11.61 -11.81 26.33
N PHE A 198 12.53 -10.83 26.43
CA PHE A 198 12.19 -9.52 26.95
C PHE A 198 11.25 -8.79 25.98
N LEU A 199 11.55 -8.80 24.69
CA LEU A 199 10.69 -8.18 23.67
C LEU A 199 9.35 -8.90 23.54
N ARG A 200 9.36 -10.24 23.47
CA ARG A 200 8.17 -11.07 23.26
C ARG A 200 7.27 -11.13 24.49
N ASP A 201 7.82 -11.45 25.66
CA ASP A 201 7.01 -11.80 26.84
C ASP A 201 6.83 -10.61 27.79
N THR A 202 7.85 -9.76 27.94
CA THR A 202 7.80 -8.61 28.87
C THR A 202 7.20 -7.38 28.19
N CYS A 203 7.78 -6.94 27.08
CA CYS A 203 7.30 -5.77 26.34
C CYS A 203 6.07 -6.09 25.48
N ARG A 204 5.90 -7.35 25.06
CA ARG A 204 4.83 -7.80 24.16
C ARG A 204 4.75 -6.95 22.89
N VAL A 205 5.91 -6.71 22.28
CA VAL A 205 6.01 -5.87 21.07
C VAL A 205 5.25 -6.53 19.93
N ILE A 206 4.37 -5.75 19.28
CA ILE A 206 3.67 -6.16 18.06
C ILE A 206 4.31 -5.42 16.89
N LEU A 207 4.96 -6.18 16.00
CA LEU A 207 5.52 -5.67 14.76
C LEU A 207 4.61 -6.06 13.60
N LEU A 208 3.92 -5.08 13.01
CA LEU A 208 3.11 -5.28 11.80
C LEU A 208 4.04 -5.35 10.59
N GLY A 209 4.28 -6.55 10.10
CA GLY A 209 5.26 -6.82 9.07
C GLY A 209 4.79 -6.42 7.67
N GLU A 210 5.69 -5.89 6.85
CA GLU A 210 5.49 -5.75 5.40
C GLU A 210 5.77 -7.12 4.74
N VAL A 211 4.79 -8.03 4.76
CA VAL A 211 4.97 -9.49 4.53
C VAL A 211 4.86 -9.94 3.07
N ALA A 212 4.33 -9.09 2.19
CA ALA A 212 4.28 -9.34 0.75
C ALA A 212 4.44 -8.04 -0.03
N SER A 213 4.97 -8.16 -1.26
CA SER A 213 5.18 -7.03 -2.15
C SER A 213 5.15 -7.44 -3.61
N VAL A 214 4.69 -6.52 -4.45
CA VAL A 214 4.89 -6.55 -5.90
C VAL A 214 5.65 -5.28 -6.26
N ALA A 215 6.85 -5.42 -6.83
CA ALA A 215 7.62 -4.32 -7.38
C ALA A 215 7.48 -4.33 -8.90
N VAL A 216 7.29 -3.17 -9.52
CA VAL A 216 7.24 -3.04 -10.98
C VAL A 216 8.37 -2.14 -11.43
N GLU A 217 9.30 -2.72 -12.18
CA GLU A 217 10.42 -1.98 -12.75
C GLU A 217 9.91 -1.13 -13.92
N HIS A 218 10.32 0.14 -13.95
CA HIS A 218 10.18 0.94 -15.14
C HIS A 218 11.25 0.51 -16.16
N PRO A 219 10.88 0.08 -17.39
CA PRO A 219 11.82 -0.48 -18.38
C PRO A 219 12.96 0.44 -18.85
N LEU A 220 13.02 1.68 -18.36
CA LEU A 220 14.00 2.70 -18.76
C LEU A 220 14.59 3.35 -17.51
N TYR A 221 13.77 3.99 -16.67
CA TYR A 221 14.27 4.77 -15.53
C TYR A 221 15.03 3.95 -14.48
N ASP A 222 14.65 2.70 -14.24
CA ASP A 222 15.38 1.85 -13.29
C ASP A 222 16.77 1.46 -13.80
N HIS A 223 16.97 1.43 -15.12
CA HIS A 223 18.25 1.13 -15.75
C HIS A 223 19.10 2.37 -16.05
N LEU A 224 18.58 3.59 -15.80
CA LEU A 224 19.33 4.83 -15.94
C LEU A 224 20.07 5.15 -14.63
N PRO A 225 21.42 5.15 -14.61
CA PRO A 225 22.18 5.36 -13.38
C PRO A 225 21.86 6.70 -12.69
N GLU A 226 21.74 7.76 -13.48
CA GLU A 226 21.56 9.14 -13.01
C GLU A 226 20.09 9.61 -13.00
N ALA A 227 19.12 8.71 -13.18
CA ALA A 227 17.71 9.10 -13.07
C ALA A 227 17.42 9.63 -11.64
N PRO A 228 16.76 10.80 -11.51
CA PRO A 228 16.36 11.31 -10.20
C PRO A 228 15.54 10.26 -9.44
N TYR A 229 15.77 10.14 -8.14
CA TYR A 229 15.29 9.00 -7.36
C TYR A 229 13.77 8.79 -7.47
N GLN A 230 12.97 9.86 -7.58
CA GLN A 230 11.52 9.74 -7.68
C GLN A 230 11.04 8.91 -8.90
N TYR A 231 11.86 8.78 -9.93
CA TYR A 231 11.57 7.94 -11.10
C TYR A 231 11.96 6.47 -10.91
N LYS A 232 12.61 6.11 -9.80
CA LYS A 232 12.94 4.73 -9.41
C LYS A 232 12.00 4.18 -8.34
N GLU A 233 10.91 4.89 -8.09
CA GLU A 233 9.99 4.61 -6.99
C GLU A 233 8.51 4.65 -7.42
N ILE A 234 8.22 4.41 -8.71
CA ILE A 234 6.96 4.81 -9.36
C ILE A 234 5.81 3.82 -9.15
N LEU A 235 6.05 2.50 -9.24
CA LEU A 235 4.99 1.50 -9.29
C LEU A 235 5.32 0.23 -8.49
N GLY A 236 4.35 -0.20 -7.70
CA GLY A 236 4.44 -1.36 -6.83
C GLY A 236 3.39 -1.30 -5.74
N ALA A 237 3.36 -2.31 -4.89
CA ALA A 237 2.53 -2.37 -3.70
C ALA A 237 3.21 -3.20 -2.62
N ILE A 238 2.98 -2.82 -1.36
CA ILE A 238 3.41 -3.59 -0.19
C ILE A 238 2.17 -3.86 0.65
N TRP A 239 1.99 -5.12 1.04
CA TRP A 239 0.96 -5.57 1.98
C TRP A 239 1.60 -5.71 3.36
N ARG A 240 1.04 -4.98 4.32
CA ARG A 240 1.46 -5.01 5.71
C ARG A 240 0.37 -5.62 6.58
N GLU A 241 0.78 -6.50 7.48
CA GLU A 241 -0.11 -7.20 8.40
C GLU A 241 -1.08 -6.24 9.10
N PRO A 242 -2.36 -6.61 9.21
CA PRO A 242 -3.35 -5.79 9.87
C PRO A 242 -3.19 -5.81 11.38
N LEU A 243 -3.51 -4.68 12.01
CA LEU A 243 -3.53 -4.55 13.46
C LEU A 243 -4.72 -5.26 14.14
N PRO A 244 -5.97 -5.21 13.63
CA PRO A 244 -7.12 -5.74 14.34
C PRO A 244 -6.99 -7.20 14.80
N PRO A 245 -6.46 -8.14 14.00
CA PRO A 245 -6.26 -9.52 14.45
C PRO A 245 -5.21 -9.71 15.57
N ARG A 246 -4.41 -8.68 15.87
CA ARG A 246 -3.36 -8.71 16.90
C ARG A 246 -3.83 -8.17 18.26
N LEU A 247 -5.02 -7.58 18.34
CA LEU A 247 -5.57 -7.01 19.58
C LEU A 247 -6.28 -8.08 20.42
N ALA A 248 -6.05 -8.06 21.73
CA ALA A 248 -6.82 -8.90 22.65
C ALA A 248 -8.25 -8.37 22.80
N PRO A 249 -9.22 -9.22 23.23
CA PRO A 249 -10.59 -8.78 23.47
C PRO A 249 -10.66 -7.57 24.41
N GLY A 250 -11.30 -6.50 23.94
CA GLY A 250 -11.45 -5.25 24.69
C GLY A 250 -10.31 -4.24 24.52
N GLU A 251 -9.19 -4.61 23.88
CA GLU A 251 -8.12 -3.66 23.57
C GLU A 251 -8.51 -2.72 22.43
N ARG A 252 -7.96 -1.50 22.49
CA ARG A 252 -8.09 -0.49 21.44
C ARG A 252 -6.72 0.04 21.07
N ALA A 253 -6.39 -0.03 19.78
CA ALA A 253 -5.19 0.60 19.27
C ALA A 253 -5.38 2.09 19.05
N ARG A 254 -4.29 2.84 19.21
CA ARG A 254 -4.21 4.27 18.93
C ARG A 254 -2.89 4.61 18.28
N THR A 255 -2.95 5.56 17.35
CA THR A 255 -1.75 6.19 16.82
C THR A 255 -1.07 6.99 17.91
N LEU A 256 0.26 6.88 18.02
CA LEU A 256 1.01 7.63 19.03
C LEU A 256 0.86 9.15 18.86
N ALA A 257 0.60 9.60 17.63
CA ALA A 257 0.33 11.01 17.30
C ALA A 257 -0.93 11.60 17.98
N SER A 258 -1.78 10.75 18.57
CA SER A 258 -2.98 11.18 19.30
C SER A 258 -2.75 11.54 20.76
N LEU A 259 -1.53 11.37 21.27
CA LEU A 259 -1.09 11.74 22.61
C LEU A 259 -0.38 13.11 22.59
#